data_AF-A0A428YPR0-F1
#
_entry.id   AF-A0A428YPR0-F1
#
_cell.length_a   1.000
_cell.length_b   1.000
_cell.length_c   1.000
_cell.angle_alpha   90.00
_cell.angle_beta   90.00
_cell.angle_gamma   90.00
#
_symmetry.space_group_name_H-M   'P 1'
#
loop_
_entity.id
_entity.type
_entity.pdbx_description
1 polymer ?
#
loop_
_entity_poly.entity_id
_entity_poly.type
_entity_poly.pdbx_seq_one_letter_code
_entity_poly.pdbx_strand_id
1 'polypeptide(L)'
;MFENLNWWEIGALLMLALLIFGERLPKVIGDGLRMLRGLRAMAQNATTDLSRELGTDIQLQDLHPKAFIRKHLLSEDDEQAIRKPLQGLFEDVKSDLNGVKSDLSEVASAADLKAQRGDASSAANGNGAAVEKSTPAPRSFDLDAT
;
A
#
# COMPACT_ATOMS: atom_id res chain seq x y z
N MET A 1 6.19 8.76 -2.23
CA MET A 1 5.84 7.88 -3.37
C MET A 1 5.72 8.66 -4.67
N PHE A 2 5.04 9.81 -4.71
CA PHE A 2 4.97 10.68 -5.89
C PHE A 2 6.31 11.36 -6.28
N GLU A 3 7.27 11.41 -5.37
CA GLU A 3 8.61 11.98 -5.63
C GLU A 3 9.48 11.13 -6.57
N ASN A 4 9.13 9.86 -6.78
CA ASN A 4 9.83 8.96 -7.72
C ASN A 4 9.24 9.01 -9.15
N LEU A 5 8.33 9.94 -9.43
CA LEU A 5 7.62 10.00 -10.70
C LEU A 5 8.41 10.83 -11.71
N ASN A 6 8.90 10.21 -12.77
CA ASN A 6 9.61 10.91 -13.83
C ASN A 6 8.63 11.55 -14.82
N TRP A 7 9.13 12.49 -15.63
CA TRP A 7 8.33 13.20 -16.64
C TRP A 7 7.61 12.28 -17.64
N TRP A 8 8.19 11.11 -17.95
CA TRP A 8 7.58 10.15 -18.87
C TRP A 8 6.40 9.42 -18.23
N GLU A 9 6.46 9.05 -16.93
CA GLU A 9 5.31 8.46 -16.23
C GLU A 9 4.19 9.48 -16.05
N ILE A 10 4.52 10.76 -15.84
CA ILE A 10 3.53 11.85 -15.85
C ILE A 10 2.81 11.89 -17.19
N GLY A 11 3.54 11.80 -18.30
CA GLY A 11 2.94 11.69 -19.64
C GLY A 11 2.03 10.46 -19.80
N ALA A 12 2.47 9.29 -19.30
CA ALA A 12 1.67 8.07 -19.33
C ALA A 12 0.37 8.18 -18.51
N LEU A 13 0.42 8.77 -17.33
CA LEU A 13 -0.77 9.03 -16.50
C LEU A 13 -1.72 10.03 -17.16
N LEU A 14 -1.17 11.06 -17.83
CA LEU A 14 -1.97 12.04 -18.55
C LEU A 14 -2.69 11.38 -19.73
N MET A 15 -2.00 10.51 -20.47
CA MET A 15 -2.62 9.69 -21.53
C MET A 15 -3.71 8.77 -20.97
N LEU A 16 -3.45 8.09 -19.85
CA LEU A 16 -4.45 7.23 -19.19
C LEU A 16 -5.66 8.03 -18.72
N ALA A 17 -5.44 9.22 -18.16
CA ALA A 17 -6.52 10.10 -17.73
C ALA A 17 -7.37 10.55 -18.94
N LEU A 18 -6.76 10.88 -20.07
CA LEU A 18 -7.51 11.15 -21.31
C LEU A 18 -8.24 9.91 -21.81
N LEU A 19 -7.70 8.70 -21.68
CA LEU A 19 -8.40 7.48 -22.08
C LEU A 19 -9.67 7.24 -21.24
N ILE A 20 -9.57 7.43 -19.92
CA ILE A 20 -10.67 7.17 -18.97
C ILE A 20 -11.72 8.27 -19.04
N PHE A 21 -11.29 9.54 -18.99
CA PHE A 21 -12.18 10.69 -18.86
C PHE A 21 -12.48 11.37 -20.19
N GLY A 22 -11.61 11.23 -21.19
CA GLY A 22 -11.73 11.87 -22.49
C GLY A 22 -11.87 13.38 -22.40
N GLU A 23 -12.82 13.90 -23.16
CA GLU A 23 -13.23 15.30 -23.22
C GLU A 23 -13.82 15.84 -21.90
N ARG A 24 -14.15 14.97 -20.93
CA ARG A 24 -14.73 15.37 -19.64
C ARG A 24 -13.67 15.73 -18.60
N LEU A 25 -12.40 15.44 -18.86
CA LEU A 25 -11.30 15.71 -17.93
C LEU A 25 -11.25 17.17 -17.43
N PRO A 26 -11.41 18.21 -18.28
CA PRO A 26 -11.45 19.60 -17.81
C PRO A 26 -12.64 19.89 -16.88
N LYS A 27 -13.78 19.23 -17.14
CA LYS A 27 -14.98 19.36 -16.31
C LYS A 27 -14.78 18.70 -14.94
N VAL A 28 -14.22 17.50 -14.90
CA VAL A 28 -13.90 16.78 -13.66
C VAL A 28 -12.91 17.55 -12.80
N ILE A 29 -11.87 18.15 -13.40
CA ILE A 29 -10.95 19.03 -12.69
C ILE A 29 -11.69 20.23 -12.09
N GLY A 30 -12.57 20.88 -12.87
CA GLY A 30 -13.36 22.02 -12.41
C GLY A 30 -14.27 21.66 -11.22
N ASP A 31 -14.92 20.51 -11.27
CA ASP A 31 -15.80 20.01 -10.21
C ASP A 31 -14.99 19.66 -8.95
N GLY A 32 -13.84 18.99 -9.10
CA GLY A 32 -12.93 18.69 -8.00
C GLY A 32 -12.35 19.95 -7.35
N LEU A 33 -12.00 20.97 -8.13
CA LEU A 33 -11.51 22.26 -7.61
C LEU A 33 -12.60 23.02 -6.86
N ARG A 34 -13.85 23.01 -7.35
CA ARG A 34 -14.99 23.61 -6.63
C ARG A 34 -15.23 22.90 -5.30
N MET A 35 -15.19 21.57 -5.29
CA MET A 35 -15.32 20.79 -4.06
C MET A 35 -14.18 21.09 -3.09
N LEU A 36 -12.92 21.12 -3.56
CA LEU A 36 -11.75 21.44 -2.74
C LEU A 36 -11.86 22.85 -2.14
N ARG A 37 -12.31 23.83 -2.93
CA ARG A 37 -12.47 25.21 -2.47
C ARG A 37 -13.61 25.34 -1.45
N GLY A 38 -14.70 24.61 -1.65
CA GLY A 38 -15.79 24.49 -0.68
C GLY A 38 -15.31 23.86 0.63
N LEU A 39 -14.57 22.76 0.56
CA LEU A 39 -14.02 22.08 1.74
C LEU A 39 -13.03 22.98 2.50
N ARG A 40 -12.19 23.74 1.78
CA ARG A 40 -11.28 24.72 2.39
C ARG A 40 -12.04 25.86 3.08
N ALA A 41 -13.12 26.36 2.48
CA ALA A 41 -13.95 27.38 3.11
C ALA A 41 -14.69 26.83 4.35
N MET A 42 -15.23 25.61 4.27
CA MET A 42 -15.90 24.95 5.38
C MET A 42 -14.93 24.68 6.55
N ALA A 43 -13.71 24.22 6.27
CA ALA A 43 -12.68 24.02 7.29
C ALA A 43 -12.28 25.35 7.97
N GLN A 44 -12.18 26.45 7.21
CA GLN A 44 -11.90 27.77 7.77
C GLN A 44 -13.05 28.27 8.66
N ASN A 45 -14.29 28.18 8.19
CA ASN A 45 -15.47 28.63 8.95
C ASN A 45 -15.65 27.81 10.23
N ALA A 46 -15.58 26.48 10.14
CA ALA A 46 -15.68 25.61 11.31
C ALA A 46 -14.55 25.87 12.33
N THR A 47 -13.35 26.21 11.87
CA THR A 47 -12.24 26.63 12.75
C THR A 47 -12.53 27.96 13.42
N THR A 48 -13.05 28.94 12.66
CA THR A 48 -13.43 30.25 13.20
C THR A 48 -14.55 30.12 14.24
N ASP A 49 -15.55 29.28 13.99
CA ASP A 49 -16.68 29.08 14.90
C ASP A 49 -16.25 28.34 16.18
N LEU A 50 -15.42 27.29 16.07
CA LEU A 50 -14.81 26.63 17.25
C LEU A 50 -13.89 27.57 18.05
N SER A 51 -13.11 28.42 17.37
CA SER A 51 -12.24 29.41 18.03
C SER A 51 -13.05 30.45 18.81
N ARG A 52 -14.21 30.86 18.26
CA ARG A 52 -15.11 31.84 18.87
C ARG A 52 -15.85 31.29 20.09
N GLU A 53 -16.22 30.01 20.07
CA GLU A 53 -16.95 29.37 21.15
C GLU A 53 -16.05 28.79 22.25
N LEU A 54 -14.82 28.35 21.93
CA LEU A 54 -13.89 27.82 22.94
C LEU A 54 -12.88 28.85 23.48
N GLY A 55 -12.77 30.04 22.90
CA GLY A 55 -11.91 31.12 23.44
C GLY A 55 -10.40 30.80 23.43
N THR A 56 -9.99 29.75 22.73
CA THR A 56 -8.59 29.36 22.55
C THR A 56 -8.28 29.27 21.05
N ASP A 57 -7.29 30.08 20.65
CA ASP A 57 -6.84 30.26 19.26
C ASP A 57 -6.13 29.01 18.74
N ILE A 58 -6.89 28.05 18.20
CA ILE A 58 -6.32 26.92 17.46
C ILE A 58 -6.01 27.40 16.03
N GLN A 59 -4.84 27.99 15.86
CA GLN A 59 -4.31 28.37 14.55
C GLN A 59 -4.00 27.12 13.74
N LEU A 60 -4.78 26.92 12.68
CA LEU A 60 -4.74 25.78 11.75
C LEU A 60 -3.44 25.66 10.91
N GLN A 61 -2.37 26.33 11.32
CA GLN A 61 -1.05 26.29 10.68
C GLN A 61 -0.08 25.31 11.36
N ASP A 62 -0.42 24.81 12.55
CA ASP A 62 0.37 23.77 13.26
C ASP A 62 -0.46 22.51 13.57
N LEU A 63 -1.10 21.96 12.53
CA LEU A 63 -1.60 20.58 12.52
C LEU A 63 -0.63 19.70 11.71
N HIS A 64 0.61 19.58 12.18
CA HIS A 64 1.26 18.27 12.00
C HIS A 64 0.42 17.25 12.79
N PRO A 65 -0.05 16.15 12.18
CA PRO A 65 -0.90 15.17 12.89
C PRO A 65 -0.22 14.62 14.15
N LYS A 66 1.12 14.66 14.19
CA LYS A 66 1.93 14.32 15.37
C LYS A 66 1.90 15.35 16.49
N ALA A 67 1.72 16.64 16.19
CA ALA A 67 1.68 17.71 17.20
C ALA A 67 0.28 17.85 17.82
N PHE A 68 -0.78 17.68 17.03
CA PHE A 68 -2.17 17.78 17.48
C PHE A 68 -2.57 16.60 18.40
N ILE A 69 -2.16 15.37 18.07
CA ILE A 69 -2.32 14.21 18.95
C ILE A 69 -1.57 14.44 20.27
N ARG A 70 -0.34 14.97 20.19
CA ARG A 70 0.48 15.25 21.37
C ARG A 70 -0.11 16.32 22.30
N LYS A 71 -1.00 17.19 21.82
CA LYS A 71 -1.52 18.33 22.59
C LYS A 71 -2.99 18.20 22.98
N HIS A 72 -3.72 17.24 22.41
CA HIS A 72 -5.12 16.97 22.73
C HIS A 72 -5.43 15.52 23.14
N LEU A 73 -4.53 14.56 22.91
CA LEU A 73 -4.63 13.19 23.46
C LEU A 73 -3.66 12.92 24.62
N LEU A 74 -2.73 13.85 24.91
CA LEU A 74 -1.79 13.75 26.05
C LEU A 74 -2.03 14.90 27.04
N SER A 75 -3.25 15.03 27.56
CA SER A 75 -3.35 15.61 28.91
C SER A 75 -2.70 14.63 29.89
N GLU A 76 -1.87 15.16 30.77
CA GLU A 76 -0.66 14.57 31.36
C GLU A 76 -0.83 13.32 32.27
N ASP A 77 -2.04 12.77 32.44
CA ASP A 77 -2.30 11.61 33.31
C ASP A 77 -2.40 10.25 32.58
N ASP A 78 -2.69 10.21 31.28
CA ASP A 78 -2.91 8.96 30.52
C ASP A 78 -1.65 8.42 29.81
N GLU A 79 -0.50 9.06 30.01
CA GLU A 79 0.73 8.78 29.28
C GLU A 79 1.31 7.38 29.56
N GLN A 80 1.11 6.83 30.76
CA GLN A 80 1.70 5.54 31.13
C GLN A 80 0.78 4.34 30.85
N ALA A 81 -0.53 4.56 30.86
CA ALA A 81 -1.53 3.51 30.65
C ALA A 81 -1.67 3.13 29.16
N ILE A 82 -1.52 4.11 28.25
CA ILE A 82 -1.71 3.89 26.80
C ILE A 82 -0.39 3.57 26.08
N ARG A 83 0.77 4.00 26.61
CA ARG A 83 2.08 3.72 25.96
C ARG A 83 2.49 2.25 26.02
N LYS A 84 2.25 1.57 27.15
CA LYS A 84 2.58 0.15 27.30
C LYS A 84 1.84 -0.76 26.30
N PRO A 85 0.51 -0.66 26.13
CA PRO A 85 -0.20 -1.49 25.15
C PRO A 85 0.18 -1.11 23.72
N LEU A 86 0.36 0.17 23.38
CA LEU A 86 0.76 0.55 22.03
C LEU A 86 2.18 0.10 21.65
N GLN A 87 3.11 0.07 22.61
CA GLN A 87 4.46 -0.47 22.38
C GLN A 87 4.43 -1.98 22.18
N GLY A 88 3.64 -2.71 22.99
CA GLY A 88 3.44 -4.15 22.81
C GLY A 88 2.86 -4.46 21.44
N LEU A 89 1.78 -3.78 21.03
CA LEU A 89 1.17 -3.97 19.72
C LEU A 89 2.12 -3.64 18.56
N PHE A 90 2.97 -2.63 18.71
CA PHE A 90 3.96 -2.30 17.68
C PHE A 90 5.10 -3.32 17.61
N GLU A 91 5.54 -3.84 18.76
CA GLU A 91 6.55 -4.89 18.85
C GLU A 91 6.04 -6.20 18.28
N ASP A 92 4.80 -6.60 18.60
CA ASP A 92 4.14 -7.78 18.07
C ASP A 92 4.02 -7.72 16.54
N VAL A 93 3.51 -6.60 16.00
CA VAL A 93 3.41 -6.40 14.54
C VAL A 93 4.79 -6.43 13.88
N LYS A 94 5.81 -5.88 14.53
CA LYS A 94 7.18 -5.89 14.00
C LYS A 94 7.80 -7.29 14.04
N SER A 95 7.49 -8.08 15.06
CA SER A 95 7.94 -9.47 15.20
C SER A 95 7.30 -10.34 14.12
N ASP A 96 5.99 -10.25 13.94
CA ASP A 96 5.24 -10.99 12.92
C ASP A 96 5.78 -10.71 11.51
N LEU A 97 6.06 -9.44 11.20
CA LEU A 97 6.63 -9.04 9.91
C LEU A 97 8.05 -9.59 9.70
N ASN A 98 8.87 -9.65 10.75
CA ASN A 98 10.21 -10.23 10.65
C ASN A 98 10.14 -11.75 10.48
N GLY A 99 9.23 -12.45 11.16
CA GLY A 99 9.00 -13.89 11.00
C GLY A 99 8.52 -14.24 9.60
N VAL A 100 7.53 -13.52 9.09
CA VAL A 100 7.04 -13.71 7.70
C VAL A 100 8.16 -13.45 6.69
N LYS A 101 9.00 -12.42 6.92
CA LYS A 101 10.15 -12.13 6.05
C LYS A 101 11.18 -13.26 6.04
N SER A 102 11.49 -13.87 7.19
CA SER A 102 12.42 -15.00 7.24
C SER A 102 11.86 -16.22 6.52
N ASP A 103 10.58 -16.53 6.71
CA ASP A 103 9.93 -17.68 6.07
C ASP A 103 9.91 -17.51 4.54
N LEU A 104 9.60 -16.31 4.06
CA LEU A 104 9.66 -16.01 2.62
C LEU A 104 11.09 -16.12 2.08
N SER A 105 12.10 -15.67 2.83
CA SER A 105 13.51 -15.77 2.41
C SER A 105 13.99 -17.22 2.38
N GLU A 106 13.53 -18.04 3.30
CA GLU A 106 13.84 -19.47 3.35
C GLU A 106 13.15 -20.22 2.20
N VAL A 107 11.87 -19.96 1.95
CA VAL A 107 11.14 -20.51 0.81
C VAL A 107 11.75 -20.06 -0.51
N ALA A 108 12.13 -18.78 -0.63
CA ALA A 108 12.81 -18.26 -1.81
C ALA A 108 14.16 -18.95 -2.03
N SER A 109 14.94 -19.14 -0.96
CA SER A 109 16.23 -19.83 -1.02
C SER A 109 16.08 -21.31 -1.34
N ALA A 110 15.06 -21.97 -0.78
CA ALA A 110 14.73 -23.36 -1.09
C ALA A 110 14.23 -23.54 -2.53
N ALA A 111 13.47 -22.56 -3.05
CA ALA A 111 13.03 -22.52 -4.44
C ALA A 111 14.20 -22.29 -5.40
N ASP A 112 15.15 -21.42 -5.04
CA ASP A 112 16.37 -21.17 -5.82
C ASP A 112 17.28 -22.42 -5.85
N LEU A 113 17.48 -23.07 -4.70
CA LEU A 113 18.19 -24.35 -4.61
C LEU A 113 17.47 -25.48 -5.37
N LYS A 114 16.14 -25.48 -5.40
CA LYS A 114 15.33 -26.42 -6.20
C LYS A 114 15.45 -26.13 -7.70
N ALA A 115 15.47 -24.87 -8.10
CA ALA A 115 15.71 -24.46 -9.48
C ALA A 115 17.12 -24.87 -9.93
N GLN A 116 18.12 -24.71 -9.06
CA GLN A 116 19.50 -25.11 -9.33
C GLN A 116 19.71 -26.63 -9.32
N ARG A 117 18.94 -27.40 -8.52
CA ARG A 117 18.90 -28.87 -8.60
C ARG A 117 18.14 -29.39 -9.81
N GLY A 118 17.15 -28.65 -10.32
CA GLY A 118 16.44 -28.99 -11.57
C GLY A 118 17.35 -28.97 -12.80
N ASP A 119 18.33 -28.06 -12.80
CA ASP A 119 19.36 -27.95 -13.84
C ASP A 119 20.37 -29.13 -13.76
N ALA A 120 20.82 -29.49 -12.56
CA ALA A 120 21.70 -30.64 -12.34
C ALA A 120 21.03 -32.01 -12.59
N SER A 121 19.70 -32.11 -12.42
CA SER A 121 18.93 -33.33 -12.73
C SER A 121 18.70 -33.49 -14.24
N SER A 122 18.80 -32.41 -15.01
CA SER A 122 18.73 -32.44 -16.48
C SER A 122 20.06 -32.89 -17.11
N ALA A 123 21.17 -32.82 -16.37
CA ALA A 123 22.49 -33.27 -16.81
C ALA A 123 22.79 -34.75 -16.49
N ALA A 124 21.99 -35.41 -15.64
CA ALA A 124 22.23 -36.80 -15.20
C ALA A 124 21.38 -37.87 -15.92
N ASN A 125 20.48 -37.49 -16.83
CA ASN A 125 19.75 -38.45 -17.67
C ASN A 125 20.14 -38.33 -19.15
N GLY A 126 21.44 -38.41 -19.41
CA GLY A 126 21.96 -38.73 -20.73
C GLY A 126 22.05 -40.24 -20.86
N ASN A 127 20.99 -40.89 -21.38
CA ASN A 127 21.11 -42.13 -22.14
C ASN A 127 19.77 -42.52 -22.77
N GLY A 128 19.75 -42.64 -24.09
CA GLY A 128 18.70 -43.38 -24.79
C GLY A 128 17.96 -42.58 -25.84
N ALA A 129 18.56 -42.56 -27.04
CA ALA A 129 17.94 -42.50 -28.35
C ALA A 129 16.39 -42.40 -28.45
N ALA A 130 15.99 -41.42 -29.26
CA ALA A 130 14.89 -41.46 -30.24
C ALA A 130 13.44 -41.60 -29.73
N VAL A 131 12.52 -41.24 -30.64
CA VAL A 131 11.03 -41.26 -30.57
C VAL A 131 10.47 -39.93 -30.03
N GLU A 132 10.30 -38.91 -30.86
CA GLU A 132 9.22 -38.72 -31.85
C GLU A 132 7.79 -38.75 -31.25
N LYS A 133 7.09 -37.60 -31.40
CA LYS A 133 5.62 -37.37 -31.35
C LYS A 133 4.82 -37.95 -30.18
N SER A 134 4.13 -37.07 -29.45
CA SER A 134 2.67 -37.16 -29.24
C SER A 134 2.10 -35.90 -28.54
N THR A 135 1.07 -35.34 -29.17
CA THR A 135 0.17 -34.24 -28.80
C THR A 135 -0.24 -34.17 -27.31
N PRO A 136 -0.38 -32.98 -26.70
CA PRO A 136 -1.08 -32.85 -25.43
C PRO A 136 -2.59 -32.75 -25.67
N ALA A 137 -3.33 -33.79 -25.28
CA ALA A 137 -4.79 -33.72 -25.10
C ALA A 137 -5.13 -32.96 -23.80
N PRO A 138 -6.23 -32.19 -23.75
CA PRO A 138 -6.62 -31.45 -22.56
C PRO A 138 -7.17 -32.43 -21.50
N ARG A 139 -6.62 -32.38 -20.29
CA ARG A 139 -7.18 -33.12 -19.14
C ARG A 139 -8.20 -32.23 -18.44
N SER A 140 -9.44 -32.71 -18.40
CA SER A 140 -10.57 -32.17 -17.65
C SER A 140 -10.24 -32.11 -16.16
N PHE A 141 -10.57 -30.98 -15.53
CA PHE A 141 -10.55 -30.81 -14.09
C PHE A 141 -11.68 -31.62 -13.46
N ASP A 142 -11.33 -32.50 -12.52
CA ASP A 142 -12.28 -33.19 -11.65
C ASP A 142 -12.55 -32.31 -10.42
N LEU A 143 -13.83 -32.22 -10.04
CA LEU A 143 -14.41 -31.15 -9.23
C LEU A 143 -14.97 -31.68 -7.91
N ASP A 144 -14.35 -32.74 -7.37
CA ASP A 144 -14.90 -33.50 -6.24
C ASP A 144 -13.88 -33.74 -5.11
N ALA A 145 -13.36 -32.66 -4.54
CA ALA A 145 -12.71 -32.68 -3.23
C ALA A 145 -13.34 -31.62 -2.33
N THR A 146 -14.40 -32.03 -1.65
CA THR A 146 -15.06 -31.38 -0.52
C THR A 146 -14.16 -31.31 0.71
#